data_AF-A0A329S1I1-F1
#
_entry.id   AF-A0A329S1I1-F1
#
_cell.length_a   1.000
_cell.length_b   1.000
_cell.length_c   1.000
_cell.angle_alpha   90.00
_cell.angle_beta   90.00
_cell.angle_gamma   90.00
#
_symmetry.space_group_name_H-M   'P 1'
#
loop_
_entity.id
_entity.type
_entity.pdbx_description
1 polymer ?
#
loop_
_entity_poly.entity_id
_entity_poly.type
_entity_poly.pdbx_seq_one_letter_code
_entity_poly.pdbx_strand_id
1 'polypeptide(L)'
;MLGTPQADQNVTQALSGWRPKEGARLLSLRALEYPELLRTQKLQTLLFANTQSFVDHAFNLDGDVAEVLTATLILHYPDILVFSPDRAIVARIQDAMSAGAIEGAEVLAWSDTIRRAFPTRDKQDQ
;
A
#
# COMPACT_ATOMS: atom_id res chain seq x y z
N MET A 1 -3.89 12.40 -33.09
CA MET A 1 -3.20 12.72 -31.82
C MET A 1 -4.27 12.99 -30.78
N LEU A 2 -4.63 11.98 -29.98
CA LEU A 2 -5.71 12.08 -28.99
C LEU A 2 -5.37 11.06 -27.89
N GLY A 3 -5.04 11.50 -26.67
CA GLY A 3 -4.66 10.55 -25.63
C GLY A 3 -4.08 11.08 -24.31
N THR A 4 -4.07 12.39 -24.06
CA THR A 4 -3.67 12.96 -22.77
C THR A 4 -4.77 13.63 -21.91
N PRO A 5 -6.06 13.76 -22.29
CA PRO A 5 -7.01 14.49 -21.43
C PRO A 5 -7.30 13.81 -20.08
N GLN A 6 -7.39 12.47 -20.05
CA GLN A 6 -7.87 11.77 -18.87
C GLN A 6 -6.82 11.70 -17.75
N ALA A 7 -5.55 11.48 -18.11
CA ALA A 7 -4.47 11.46 -17.15
C ALA A 7 -4.27 12.85 -16.53
N ASP A 8 -4.31 13.91 -17.34
CA ASP A 8 -4.21 15.29 -16.86
C ASP A 8 -5.43 15.69 -16.02
N GLN A 9 -6.64 15.21 -16.35
CA GLN A 9 -7.84 15.43 -15.54
C GLN A 9 -7.74 14.75 -14.17
N ASN A 10 -7.22 13.52 -14.12
CA ASN A 10 -7.06 12.79 -12.86
C ASN A 10 -6.00 13.45 -11.96
N VAL A 11 -4.89 13.94 -12.54
CA VAL A 11 -3.85 14.68 -11.81
C VAL A 11 -4.39 16.01 -11.30
N THR A 12 -5.14 16.74 -12.13
CA THR A 12 -5.77 18.02 -11.74
C THR A 12 -6.80 17.81 -10.62
N GLN A 13 -7.57 16.72 -10.69
CA GLN A 13 -8.58 16.38 -9.68
C GLN A 13 -7.94 15.96 -8.34
N ALA A 14 -6.80 15.26 -8.38
CA ALA A 14 -6.04 14.90 -7.19
C ALA A 14 -5.41 16.14 -6.51
N LEU A 15 -4.96 17.12 -7.30
CA LEU A 15 -4.34 18.35 -6.80
C LEU A 15 -5.35 19.43 -6.40
N SER A 16 -6.60 19.37 -6.86
CA SER A 16 -7.66 20.37 -6.58
C SER A 16 -8.30 20.23 -5.20
N GLY A 17 -7.79 19.37 -4.32
CA GLY A 17 -8.40 19.11 -3.00
C GLY A 17 -9.74 18.37 -3.09
N TRP A 18 -10.00 17.65 -4.19
CA TRP A 18 -11.19 16.82 -4.34
C TRP A 18 -11.19 15.74 -3.25
N ARG A 19 -12.12 15.84 -2.30
CA ARG A 19 -12.41 14.73 -1.39
C ARG A 19 -13.14 13.67 -2.19
N PRO A 20 -12.64 12.42 -2.26
CA PRO A 20 -13.34 11.37 -2.96
C PRO A 20 -14.74 11.25 -2.36
N LYS A 21 -15.76 11.12 -3.22
CA LYS A 21 -17.13 10.81 -2.79
C LYS A 21 -17.07 9.74 -1.71
N GLU A 22 -17.76 9.98 -0.59
CA GLU A 22 -18.02 9.02 0.48
C GLU A 22 -18.29 7.65 -0.15
N GLY A 23 -17.28 6.76 -0.16
CA GLY A 23 -17.34 5.52 -0.93
C GLY A 23 -16.05 5.09 -1.64
N ALA A 24 -15.01 5.92 -1.72
CA ALA A 24 -13.67 5.41 -2.04
C ALA A 24 -13.18 4.54 -0.87
N ARG A 25 -13.34 3.23 -1.00
CA ARG A 25 -12.89 2.26 -0.01
C ARG A 25 -11.37 2.22 -0.05
N LEU A 26 -10.73 2.94 0.86
CA LEU A 26 -9.28 2.92 1.00
C LEU A 26 -8.83 1.49 1.35
N LEU A 27 -7.73 1.07 0.72
CA LEU A 27 -7.05 -0.16 1.12
C LEU A 27 -6.70 -0.07 2.60
N SER A 28 -7.02 -1.11 3.35
CA SER A 28 -6.83 -1.13 4.79
C SER A 28 -6.32 -2.49 5.22
N LEU A 29 -5.42 -2.47 6.20
CA LEU A 29 -4.90 -3.68 6.84
C LEU A 29 -5.96 -4.35 7.73
N ARG A 30 -7.08 -3.68 8.02
CA ARG A 30 -8.21 -4.22 8.80
C ARG A 30 -8.89 -5.44 8.15
N ALA A 31 -8.58 -5.75 6.89
CA ALA A 31 -8.98 -7.00 6.26
C ALA A 31 -8.26 -8.23 6.85
N LEU A 32 -7.12 -8.02 7.50
CA LEU A 32 -6.33 -9.08 8.14
C LEU A 32 -6.83 -9.35 9.55
N GLU A 33 -6.90 -10.62 9.92
CA GLU A 33 -7.26 -11.03 11.27
C GLU A 33 -6.07 -10.87 12.23
N TYR A 34 -6.37 -10.87 13.53
CA TYR A 34 -5.33 -11.03 14.54
C TYR A 34 -4.83 -12.49 14.49
N PRO A 35 -3.51 -12.78 14.42
CA PRO A 35 -2.35 -11.94 14.74
C PRO A 35 -1.64 -11.26 13.54
N GLU A 36 -2.10 -11.49 12.31
CA GLU A 36 -1.48 -10.95 11.08
C GLU A 36 -1.42 -9.42 11.08
N LEU A 37 -2.45 -8.78 11.63
CA LEU A 37 -2.49 -7.33 11.80
C LEU A 37 -1.28 -6.78 12.59
N LEU A 38 -0.84 -7.47 13.66
CA LEU A 38 0.34 -7.02 14.41
C LEU A 38 1.63 -7.16 13.59
N ARG A 39 1.73 -8.24 12.81
CA ARG A 39 2.92 -8.48 11.99
C ARG A 39 3.01 -7.48 10.83
N THR A 40 1.88 -7.12 10.23
CA THR A 40 1.82 -6.05 9.22
C THR A 40 2.09 -4.66 9.79
N GLN A 41 1.64 -4.35 11.01
CA GLN A 41 2.02 -3.12 11.71
C GLN A 41 3.53 -3.06 11.98
N LYS A 42 4.14 -4.19 12.38
CA LYS A 42 5.61 -4.27 12.52
C LYS A 42 6.32 -3.99 11.18
N LEU A 43 5.82 -4.57 10.08
CA LEU A 43 6.35 -4.31 8.74
C LEU A 43 6.21 -2.84 8.36
N GLN A 44 5.07 -2.20 8.63
CA GLN A 44 4.82 -0.78 8.40
C GLN A 44 5.86 0.09 9.12
N THR A 45 6.10 -0.17 10.41
CA THR A 45 7.11 0.57 11.19
C THR A 45 8.50 0.44 10.56
N LEU A 46 8.88 -0.75 10.09
CA LEU A 46 10.19 -0.98 9.48
C LEU A 46 10.31 -0.32 8.10
N LEU A 47 9.25 -0.37 7.28
CA LEU A 47 9.21 0.29 5.98
C LEU A 47 9.40 1.80 6.11
N PHE A 48 8.72 2.41 7.08
CA PHE A 48 8.61 3.86 7.26
C PHE A 48 9.42 4.39 8.45
N ALA A 49 10.41 3.64 8.95
CA ALA A 49 11.21 4.05 10.11
C ALA A 49 11.85 5.44 9.96
N ASN A 50 12.24 5.80 8.72
CA ASN A 50 12.89 7.08 8.41
C ASN A 50 11.91 8.25 8.23
N THR A 51 10.60 7.99 8.28
CA THR A 51 9.55 9.00 8.15
C THR A 51 8.78 9.16 9.47
N GLN A 52 9.39 8.73 10.57
CA GLN A 52 8.82 8.73 11.91
C GLN A 52 9.82 9.39 12.88
N SER A 53 9.32 9.87 14.02
CA SER A 53 10.14 10.43 15.11
C SER A 53 10.84 11.77 14.82
N PHE A 54 10.37 12.54 13.84
CA PHE A 54 10.74 13.95 13.72
C PHE A 54 10.17 14.74 14.90
N VAL A 55 10.97 15.69 15.41
CA VAL A 55 10.58 16.60 16.51
C VAL A 55 9.38 17.45 16.13
N ASP A 56 9.37 17.94 14.88
CA ASP A 56 8.19 18.56 14.31
C ASP A 56 7.31 17.48 13.68
N HIS A 57 6.16 17.25 14.29
CA HIS A 57 5.23 16.21 13.88
C HIS A 57 4.64 16.42 12.48
N ALA A 58 4.69 17.64 11.94
CA ALA A 58 4.23 17.91 10.58
C ALA A 58 5.07 17.19 9.50
N PHE A 59 6.29 16.77 9.82
CA PHE A 59 7.15 15.97 8.93
C PHE A 59 7.01 14.46 9.11
N ASN A 60 6.27 14.01 10.13
CA ASN A 60 6.02 12.59 10.31
C ASN A 60 4.94 12.12 9.34
N LEU A 61 5.14 10.91 8.82
CA LEU A 61 4.11 10.23 8.04
C LEU A 61 2.89 9.96 8.94
N ASP A 62 1.73 10.41 8.49
CA ASP A 62 0.46 10.14 9.18
C ASP A 62 0.18 8.62 9.25
N GLY A 63 -0.41 8.18 10.35
CA GLY A 63 -0.63 6.75 10.63
C GLY A 63 -1.62 6.10 9.64
N ASP A 64 -2.69 6.80 9.26
CA ASP A 64 -3.67 6.28 8.32
C ASP A 64 -3.06 6.23 6.90
N VAL A 65 -2.23 7.22 6.55
CA VAL A 65 -1.48 7.21 5.28
C VAL A 65 -0.49 6.05 5.26
N ALA A 66 0.24 5.80 6.35
CA ALA A 66 1.15 4.67 6.47
C ALA A 66 0.42 3.34 6.30
N GLU A 67 -0.78 3.18 6.89
CA GLU A 67 -1.61 1.98 6.75
C GLU A 67 -1.99 1.73 5.29
N VAL A 68 -2.50 2.75 4.61
CA VAL A 68 -2.91 2.63 3.19
C VAL A 68 -1.71 2.29 2.31
N LEU A 69 -0.56 2.93 2.53
CA LEU A 69 0.66 2.66 1.77
C LEU A 69 1.16 1.23 2.02
N THR A 70 1.17 0.76 3.28
CA THR A 70 1.55 -0.63 3.60
C THR A 70 0.59 -1.63 2.95
N ALA A 71 -0.72 -1.42 3.05
CA ALA A 71 -1.71 -2.28 2.41
C ALA A 71 -1.52 -2.33 0.88
N THR A 72 -1.22 -1.19 0.26
CA THR A 72 -0.92 -1.09 -1.18
C THR A 72 0.34 -1.86 -1.55
N LEU A 73 1.41 -1.70 -0.79
CA LEU A 73 2.67 -2.42 -1.02
C LEU A 73 2.48 -3.93 -0.88
N ILE A 74 1.75 -4.41 0.14
CA ILE A 74 1.46 -5.83 0.33
C ILE A 74 0.60 -6.37 -0.84
N LEU A 75 -0.46 -5.66 -1.22
CA LEU A 75 -1.35 -6.07 -2.32
C LEU A 75 -0.59 -6.25 -3.64
N HIS A 76 0.36 -5.36 -3.93
CA HIS A 76 1.09 -5.35 -5.18
C HIS A 76 2.48 -6.01 -5.12
N TYR A 77 2.94 -6.43 -3.95
CA TYR A 77 4.23 -7.09 -3.80
C TYR A 77 4.45 -8.28 -4.75
N PRO A 78 3.48 -9.20 -4.95
CA PRO A 78 3.64 -10.29 -5.91
C PRO A 78 3.87 -9.79 -7.33
N ASP A 79 3.12 -8.77 -7.74
CA ASP A 79 3.20 -8.18 -9.08
C ASP A 79 4.55 -7.45 -9.26
N ILE A 80 4.99 -6.68 -8.27
CA ILE A 80 6.27 -5.96 -8.29
C ILE A 80 7.45 -6.94 -8.39
N LEU A 81 7.39 -8.08 -7.68
CA LEU A 81 8.41 -9.12 -7.76
C LEU A 81 8.52 -9.71 -9.17
N VAL A 82 7.41 -9.92 -9.86
CA VAL A 82 7.39 -10.50 -11.21
C VAL A 82 7.85 -9.49 -12.26
N PHE A 83 7.31 -8.27 -12.21
CA PHE A 83 7.54 -7.27 -13.27
C PHE A 83 8.80 -6.43 -13.05
N SER A 84 9.35 -6.39 -11.84
CA SER A 84 10.37 -5.41 -11.46
C SER A 84 11.19 -5.84 -10.23
N PRO A 85 11.82 -7.04 -10.26
CA PRO A 85 12.55 -7.58 -9.11
C PRO A 85 13.74 -6.71 -8.68
N ASP A 86 14.40 -6.03 -9.63
CA ASP A 86 15.63 -5.26 -9.36
C ASP A 86 15.38 -3.83 -8.86
N ARG A 87 14.12 -3.46 -8.58
CA ARG A 87 13.80 -2.11 -8.12
C ARG A 87 14.15 -1.95 -6.65
N ALA A 88 14.62 -0.76 -6.28
CA ALA A 88 14.96 -0.41 -4.90
C ALA A 88 13.81 -0.64 -3.91
N ILE A 89 12.54 -0.54 -4.37
CA ILE A 89 11.37 -0.83 -3.53
C ILE A 89 11.31 -2.31 -3.12
N VAL A 90 11.71 -3.24 -3.98
CA VAL A 90 11.74 -4.67 -3.67
C VAL A 90 12.79 -4.95 -2.60
N ALA A 91 14.00 -4.41 -2.78
CA ALA A 91 15.06 -4.50 -1.79
C ALA A 91 14.61 -3.94 -0.44
N ARG A 92 13.98 -2.76 -0.43
CA ARG A 92 13.45 -2.14 0.80
C ARG A 92 12.41 -3.02 1.50
N ILE A 93 11.50 -3.65 0.75
CA ILE A 93 10.50 -4.56 1.33
C ILE A 93 11.19 -5.81 1.89
N GLN A 94 12.15 -6.39 1.17
CA GLN A 94 12.89 -7.58 1.61
C GLN A 94 13.76 -7.32 2.84
N ASP A 95 14.41 -6.16 2.93
CA ASP A 95 15.15 -5.73 4.11
C ASP A 95 14.22 -5.57 5.32
N ALA A 96 13.06 -4.94 5.13
CA ALA A 96 12.07 -4.77 6.19
C ALA A 96 11.47 -6.11 6.65
N MET A 97 11.20 -7.04 5.71
CA MET A 97 10.77 -8.40 6.03
C MET A 97 11.84 -9.15 6.85
N SER A 98 13.10 -9.07 6.42
CA SER A 98 14.24 -9.71 7.09
C SER A 98 14.41 -9.18 8.52
N ALA A 99 14.39 -7.86 8.70
CA ALA A 99 14.43 -7.21 10.02
C ALA A 99 13.20 -7.56 10.89
N GLY A 100 12.06 -7.81 10.24
CA GLY A 100 10.80 -8.19 10.87
C GLY A 100 10.73 -9.66 11.29
N ALA A 101 11.64 -10.52 10.80
CA ALA A 101 11.48 -11.97 10.77
C ALA A 101 10.12 -12.37 10.16
N ILE A 102 9.78 -11.75 9.03
CA ILE A 102 8.57 -11.98 8.26
C ILE A 102 8.96 -12.74 7.00
N GLU A 103 8.28 -13.84 6.73
CA GLU A 103 8.55 -14.66 5.56
C GLU A 103 7.82 -14.12 4.33
N GLY A 104 8.40 -14.34 3.14
CA GLY A 104 7.76 -13.95 1.89
C GLY A 104 6.38 -14.60 1.70
N ALA A 105 6.22 -15.86 2.15
CA ALA A 105 4.95 -16.56 2.10
C ALA A 105 3.84 -15.88 2.91
N GLU A 106 4.18 -15.26 4.05
CA GLU A 106 3.23 -14.49 4.85
C GLU A 106 2.73 -13.26 4.08
N VAL A 107 3.63 -12.52 3.45
CA VAL A 107 3.26 -11.33 2.66
C VAL A 107 2.40 -11.72 1.45
N LEU A 108 2.68 -12.86 0.81
CA LEU A 108 1.83 -13.38 -0.25
C LEU A 108 0.43 -13.76 0.25
N ALA A 109 0.33 -14.38 1.43
CA ALA A 109 -0.96 -14.70 2.06
C ALA A 109 -1.76 -13.43 2.40
N TRP A 110 -1.11 -12.42 2.99
CA TRP A 110 -1.75 -11.13 3.27
C TRP A 110 -2.20 -10.42 2.00
N SER A 111 -1.41 -10.52 0.93
CA SER A 111 -1.77 -9.98 -0.39
C SER A 111 -3.06 -10.60 -0.92
N ASP A 112 -3.22 -11.92 -0.83
CA ASP A 112 -4.46 -12.62 -1.24
C ASP A 112 -5.66 -12.19 -0.37
N THR A 113 -5.48 -12.13 0.95
CA THR A 113 -6.53 -11.68 1.88
C THR A 113 -7.00 -10.26 1.57
N ILE A 114 -6.07 -9.32 1.38
CA ILE A 114 -6.39 -7.94 1.02
C ILE A 114 -7.08 -7.90 -0.35
N ARG A 115 -6.58 -8.66 -1.34
CA ARG A 115 -7.18 -8.71 -2.68
C ARG A 115 -8.62 -9.20 -2.68
N ARG A 116 -8.95 -10.19 -1.84
CA ARG A 116 -10.33 -10.68 -1.67
C ARG A 116 -11.23 -9.67 -0.97
N ALA A 117 -10.70 -8.93 0.00
CA ALA A 117 -11.45 -7.90 0.71
C ALA A 117 -11.71 -6.65 -0.15
N PHE A 118 -10.82 -6.38 -1.11
CA PHE A 118 -10.85 -5.23 -2.02
C PHE A 118 -10.75 -5.66 -3.49
N PRO A 119 -11.79 -6.31 -4.05
CA PRO A 119 -11.77 -6.72 -5.44
C PRO A 119 -11.64 -5.50 -6.37
N THR A 120 -10.72 -5.55 -7.33
CA THR A 120 -10.67 -4.56 -8.41
C THR A 120 -11.97 -4.64 -9.22
N ARG A 121 -12.50 -3.50 -9.65
CA ARG A 121 -13.79 -3.38 -10.36
C ARG A 121 -13.83 -3.99 -11.76
N ASP A 122 -12.90 -4.88 -12.11
CA ASP A 122 -12.76 -5.43 -13.47
C ASP A 122 -13.85 -6.46 -13.85
N LYS A 123 -14.90 -6.62 -13.05
CA LYS A 123 -16.02 -7.55 -13.31
C LYS A 123 -17.39 -6.95 -12.97
N GLN A 124 -17.69 -5.74 -13.45
CA GLN A 124 -19.08 -5.23 -13.42
C GLN A 124 -19.68 -4.87 -14.78
N ASP A 125 -18.96 -5.04 -15.88
CA ASP A 125 -19.53 -4.88 -17.23
C ASP A 125 -19.39 -6.19 -18.04
N GLN A 126 -20.26 -7.17 -17.74
CA GLN A 126 -20.64 -8.24 -18.68
C GLN A 126 -22.14 -8.49 -18.59
#